data_AF-A0A3Q1AZL1-F1
#
_entry.id   AF-A0A3Q1AZL1-F1
#
_cell.length_a   1.000
_cell.length_b   1.000
_cell.length_c   1.000
_cell.angle_alpha   90.00
_cell.angle_beta   90.00
_cell.angle_gamma   90.00
#
_symmetry.space_group_name_H-M   'P 1'
#
loop_
_entity.id
_entity.type
_entity.pdbx_description
1 polymer ?
#
loop_
_entity_poly.entity_id
_entity_poly.type
_entity_poly.pdbx_seq_one_letter_code
_entity_poly.pdbx_strand_id
1 'polypeptide(L)'
;ISHHVRDVGKVYRNVTSAGNCQIDQSVAVLTCFNSEDTSVVDCHVSFLLSHSHRVFISNLQKEIEKQTGYRSSRKRRSEAQYDYEVYHSLEEIQSWMFETNQTHPDLVDMFSVGKSYEGRPLYVLQLGKRSRPQKKAVWIDCGVHAREWIGPAFCQWFVKEAISSYQYDSVMTRLLDQLNFYVMPVFNVDGYRFSWTTDRFWRKTRSKNHKFHCRGVDANRNWKVKWCDEGASSHPCDDTYCGPYPESEPEVKAVAKFLRKHKKRIKAYISIHAYAQMLLYPYSYKYATIPNFSCVESAAQNAVTALYSAYGVRYRYGPASTTLYVSSGSSIDWAYRNGIPYAFAFELRDTGYFGFLLPESLINPTCTETMRAVKAIASGLLKKCETDRDRFPYI
;
A
#
# COMPACT_ATOMS: atom_id res chain seq x y z
N ILE A 1 23.06 25.66 -13.14
CA ILE A 1 22.80 24.39 -12.41
C ILE A 1 21.28 24.29 -12.26
N SER A 2 20.64 23.30 -12.88
CA SER A 2 19.18 23.12 -12.77
C SER A 2 18.90 22.28 -11.53
N HIS A 3 18.33 22.89 -10.50
CA HIS A 3 18.06 22.23 -9.22
C HIS A 3 16.66 21.63 -9.23
N HIS A 4 16.55 20.31 -9.12
CA HIS A 4 15.29 19.62 -8.87
C HIS A 4 15.41 18.83 -7.58
N VAL A 5 14.68 19.30 -6.56
CA VAL A 5 14.53 18.68 -5.26
C VAL A 5 13.14 18.03 -5.26
N ARG A 6 13.08 16.70 -5.15
CA ARG A 6 11.82 15.95 -5.13
C ARG A 6 11.60 15.37 -3.75
N ASP A 7 10.50 15.76 -3.10
CA ASP A 7 10.05 15.10 -1.87
C ASP A 7 9.66 13.65 -2.20
N VAL A 8 10.32 12.71 -1.53
CA VAL A 8 10.03 11.28 -1.69
C VAL A 8 9.24 10.72 -0.52
N GLY A 9 9.15 11.42 0.59
CA GLY A 9 8.33 11.00 1.73
C GLY A 9 8.89 11.48 3.05
N LYS A 10 8.24 11.05 4.12
CA LYS A 10 8.66 11.36 5.49
C LYS A 10 9.30 10.13 6.12
N VAL A 11 10.37 10.37 6.88
CA VAL A 11 11.06 9.36 7.68
C VAL A 11 10.63 9.54 9.13
N TYR A 12 10.10 8.48 9.72
CA TYR A 12 9.68 8.47 11.11
C TYR A 12 10.60 7.58 11.91
N ARG A 13 11.21 8.14 12.95
CA ARG A 13 12.03 7.39 13.90
C ARG A 13 11.40 7.46 15.28
N ASN A 14 11.43 6.33 15.99
CA ASN A 14 11.15 6.31 17.42
C ASN A 14 12.45 6.71 18.13
N VAL A 15 12.46 7.88 18.77
CA VAL A 15 13.54 8.28 19.66
C VAL A 15 13.09 8.00 21.10
N THR A 16 13.71 7.01 21.74
CA THR A 16 13.56 6.79 23.17
C THR A 16 14.66 7.57 23.89
N SER A 17 14.41 8.82 24.25
CA SER A 17 15.20 9.53 25.27
C SER A 17 14.46 9.45 26.60
N ALA A 18 15.20 9.19 27.68
CA ALA A 18 14.75 9.00 29.06
C ALA A 18 13.38 9.64 29.39
N GLY A 19 12.35 8.80 29.48
CA GLY A 19 11.04 9.15 30.05
C GLY A 19 9.98 9.75 29.10
N ASN A 20 10.33 10.22 27.90
CA ASN A 20 9.37 10.77 26.94
C ASN A 20 9.57 10.19 25.53
N CYS A 21 8.53 9.55 24.99
CA CYS A 21 8.51 9.09 23.60
C CYS A 21 8.22 10.30 22.69
N GLN A 22 9.26 10.99 22.23
CA GLN A 22 9.11 12.07 21.24
C GLN A 22 9.13 11.51 19.81
N ILE A 23 8.25 12.04 18.96
CA ILE A 23 8.24 11.75 17.51
C ILE A 23 9.26 12.70 16.87
N ASP A 24 10.35 12.15 16.36
CA ASP A 24 11.21 12.91 15.45
C ASP A 24 10.64 12.77 14.02
N GLN A 25 10.11 13.88 13.50
CA GLN A 25 9.65 13.96 12.12
C GLN A 25 10.82 14.42 11.25
N SER A 26 11.42 13.50 10.52
CA SER A 26 12.43 13.82 9.51
C SER A 26 11.80 13.82 8.11
N VAL A 27 12.23 14.73 7.25
CA VAL A 27 11.82 14.75 5.83
C VAL A 27 12.87 14.03 5.00
N ALA A 28 12.45 13.09 4.13
CA ALA A 28 13.34 12.44 3.18
C ALA A 28 13.13 13.01 1.79
N VAL A 29 14.23 13.46 1.18
CA VAL A 29 14.21 14.20 -0.06
C VAL A 29 15.22 13.59 -1.03
N LEU A 30 14.85 13.46 -2.30
CA LEU A 30 15.80 13.19 -3.38
C LEU A 30 16.27 14.49 -3.98
N THR A 31 17.58 14.65 -4.06
CA THR A 31 18.24 15.81 -4.64
C THR A 31 19.06 15.37 -5.85
N CYS A 32 18.76 15.91 -7.02
CA CYS A 32 19.55 15.66 -8.22
C CYS A 32 20.76 16.59 -8.25
N PHE A 33 21.95 16.03 -8.43
CA PHE A 33 23.18 16.78 -8.64
C PHE A 33 23.83 16.33 -9.94
N ASN A 34 24.38 17.30 -10.69
CA ASN A 34 25.21 17.04 -11.87
C ASN A 34 26.69 16.75 -11.50
N SER A 35 26.97 16.50 -10.22
CA SER A 35 28.31 16.23 -9.68
C SER A 35 28.31 14.87 -9.03
N GLU A 36 29.30 14.03 -9.36
CA GLU A 36 29.53 12.74 -8.70
C GLU A 36 30.28 12.90 -7.36
N ASP A 37 30.78 14.11 -7.06
CA ASP A 37 31.50 14.41 -5.82
C ASP A 37 30.53 14.65 -4.67
N THR A 38 30.45 13.69 -3.74
CA THR A 38 29.59 13.75 -2.57
C THR A 38 29.94 14.89 -1.61
N SER A 39 31.18 15.39 -1.62
CA SER A 39 31.59 16.52 -0.77
C SER A 39 30.98 17.84 -1.25
N VAL A 40 30.85 18.01 -2.57
CA VAL A 40 30.16 19.15 -3.20
C VAL A 40 28.67 19.07 -2.92
N VAL A 41 28.10 17.87 -2.98
CA VAL A 41 26.69 17.60 -2.62
C VAL A 41 26.42 17.95 -1.16
N ASP A 42 27.22 17.43 -0.23
CA ASP A 42 27.04 17.65 1.22
C ASP A 42 27.22 19.12 1.60
N CYS A 43 28.21 19.80 1.02
CA CYS A 43 28.40 21.24 1.23
C CYS A 43 27.18 22.04 0.73
N HIS A 44 26.63 21.66 -0.43
CA HIS A 44 25.47 22.34 -1.01
C HIS A 44 24.16 22.02 -0.26
N VAL A 45 23.96 20.79 0.19
CA VAL A 45 22.83 20.38 1.04
C VAL A 45 22.91 21.08 2.39
N SER A 46 24.09 21.16 2.99
CA SER A 46 24.33 21.92 4.23
C SER A 46 23.98 23.40 4.07
N PHE A 47 24.39 23.99 2.94
CA PHE A 47 24.12 25.39 2.60
C PHE A 47 22.62 25.66 2.35
N LEU A 48 21.93 24.77 1.64
CA LEU A 48 20.51 24.93 1.31
C LEU A 48 19.58 24.63 2.49
N LEU A 49 19.90 23.62 3.28
CA LEU A 49 18.98 23.17 4.32
C LEU A 49 19.17 23.91 5.63
N SER A 50 20.34 24.46 5.98
CA SER A 50 20.62 25.09 7.29
C SER A 50 20.23 24.23 8.53
N HIS A 51 20.01 22.93 8.31
CA HIS A 51 19.54 21.95 9.30
C HIS A 51 20.45 20.72 9.27
N SER A 52 20.49 19.99 10.39
CA SER A 52 21.15 18.68 10.47
C SER A 52 20.52 17.72 9.48
N HIS A 53 21.33 17.07 8.64
CA HIS A 53 20.89 16.09 7.65
C HIS A 53 21.75 14.83 7.73
N ARG A 54 21.26 13.75 7.13
CA ARG A 54 21.98 12.49 6.98
C ARG A 54 21.75 11.93 5.58
N VAL A 55 22.82 11.61 4.88
CA VAL A 55 22.74 10.93 3.60
C VAL A 55 22.42 9.45 3.83
N PHE A 56 21.30 8.98 3.26
CA PHE A 56 20.89 7.58 3.31
C PHE A 56 21.41 6.78 2.11
N ILE A 57 21.26 7.35 0.91
CA ILE A 57 21.68 6.74 -0.35
C ILE A 57 22.58 7.76 -1.06
N SER A 58 23.86 7.45 -1.18
CA SER A 58 24.84 8.33 -1.84
C SER A 58 24.80 8.25 -3.36
N ASN A 59 24.47 7.08 -3.93
CA ASN A 59 24.33 6.88 -5.37
C ASN A 59 23.02 6.15 -5.68
N LEU A 60 22.01 6.94 -6.03
CA LEU A 60 20.66 6.43 -6.31
C LEU A 60 20.63 5.51 -7.54
N GLN A 61 21.37 5.88 -8.59
CA GLN A 61 21.40 5.13 -9.85
C GLN A 61 21.94 3.71 -9.63
N LYS A 62 23.01 3.58 -8.84
CA LYS A 62 23.57 2.28 -8.45
C LYS A 62 22.58 1.41 -7.68
N GLU A 63 21.79 1.98 -6.78
CA GLU A 63 20.77 1.22 -6.03
C GLU A 63 19.59 0.80 -6.93
N ILE A 64 19.20 1.62 -7.91
CA ILE A 64 18.21 1.23 -8.93
C ILE A 64 18.72 0.06 -9.76
N GLU A 65 19.97 0.14 -10.22
CA GLU A 65 20.60 -0.90 -11.03
C GLU A 65 20.74 -2.24 -10.29
N LYS A 66 20.91 -2.24 -8.97
CA LYS A 66 20.85 -3.47 -8.18
C LYS A 66 19.47 -4.13 -8.21
N GLN A 67 18.38 -3.36 -8.32
CA GLN A 67 17.02 -3.90 -8.43
C GLN A 67 16.68 -4.40 -9.85
N THR A 68 17.27 -3.80 -10.89
CA THR A 68 16.91 -4.09 -12.29
C THR A 68 17.96 -4.91 -13.06
N GLY A 69 19.23 -4.85 -12.66
CA GLY A 69 20.40 -5.27 -13.44
C GLY A 69 20.68 -6.77 -13.51
N TYR A 70 20.07 -7.58 -12.64
CA TYR A 70 20.27 -9.05 -12.65
C TYR A 70 19.30 -9.83 -13.57
N ARG A 71 18.51 -9.12 -14.38
CA ARG A 71 17.45 -9.72 -15.20
C ARG A 71 17.96 -10.14 -16.57
N SER A 72 18.85 -11.14 -16.58
CA SER A 72 18.99 -11.96 -17.79
C SER A 72 17.62 -12.56 -18.12
N SER A 73 17.24 -12.49 -19.38
CA SER A 73 15.93 -12.87 -19.93
C SER A 73 15.55 -14.34 -19.65
N ARG A 74 15.17 -14.67 -18.42
CA ARG A 74 14.51 -15.95 -18.14
C ARG A 74 13.03 -15.77 -18.45
N LYS A 75 12.63 -16.19 -19.65
CA LYS A 75 11.23 -16.45 -20.02
C LYS A 75 10.68 -17.53 -19.07
N ARG A 76 10.29 -17.15 -17.86
CA ARG A 76 9.63 -18.02 -16.88
C ARG A 76 8.14 -18.05 -17.23
N ARG A 77 7.71 -19.13 -17.88
CA ARG A 77 6.33 -19.33 -18.40
C ARG A 77 5.55 -20.36 -17.58
N SER A 78 5.95 -20.64 -16.34
CA SER A 78 5.20 -21.53 -15.46
C SER A 78 5.23 -21.05 -14.02
N GLU A 79 4.11 -21.23 -13.30
CA GLU A 79 3.94 -20.98 -11.87
C GLU A 79 5.07 -21.61 -11.03
N ALA A 80 5.54 -22.81 -11.40
CA ALA A 80 6.64 -23.50 -10.73
C ALA A 80 8.00 -22.78 -10.83
N GLN A 81 8.13 -21.82 -11.75
CA GLN A 81 9.31 -20.97 -11.92
C GLN A 81 9.08 -19.52 -11.47
N TYR A 82 7.87 -19.16 -11.03
CA TYR A 82 7.56 -17.83 -10.52
C TYR A 82 8.23 -17.61 -9.17
N ASP A 83 8.90 -16.47 -9.02
CA ASP A 83 9.82 -16.23 -7.92
C ASP A 83 9.32 -15.09 -7.05
N TYR A 84 8.57 -15.43 -6.01
CA TYR A 84 7.93 -14.47 -5.12
C TYR A 84 8.92 -13.64 -4.28
N GLU A 85 10.23 -13.89 -4.39
CA GLU A 85 11.28 -13.16 -3.68
C GLU A 85 11.98 -12.11 -4.56
N VAL A 86 11.46 -11.83 -5.76
CA VAL A 86 11.93 -10.73 -6.63
C VAL A 86 10.79 -9.80 -7.03
N TYR A 87 11.11 -8.60 -7.52
CA TYR A 87 10.09 -7.71 -8.07
C TYR A 87 9.71 -8.13 -9.49
N HIS A 88 8.46 -7.92 -9.91
CA HIS A 88 7.99 -8.32 -11.23
C HIS A 88 7.40 -7.15 -12.01
N SER A 89 7.66 -7.11 -13.32
CA SER A 89 7.02 -6.17 -14.22
C SER A 89 5.51 -6.38 -14.25
N LEU A 90 4.75 -5.38 -14.74
CA LEU A 90 3.30 -5.49 -14.84
C LEU A 90 2.88 -6.71 -15.68
N GLU A 91 3.59 -6.95 -16.78
CA GLU A 91 3.32 -8.03 -17.73
C GLU A 91 3.56 -9.42 -17.09
N GLU A 92 4.60 -9.56 -16.27
CA GLU A 92 4.87 -10.78 -15.50
C GLU A 92 3.78 -11.02 -14.45
N ILE A 93 3.38 -9.98 -13.69
CA ILE A 93 2.32 -10.08 -12.69
C ILE A 93 1.00 -10.50 -13.36
N GLN A 94 0.64 -9.88 -14.50
CA GLN A 94 -0.60 -10.24 -15.19
C GLN A 94 -0.57 -11.68 -15.73
N SER A 95 0.56 -12.12 -16.28
CA SER A 95 0.73 -13.51 -16.72
C SER A 95 0.58 -14.49 -15.56
N TRP A 96 1.19 -14.19 -14.42
CA TRP A 96 1.03 -14.93 -13.18
C TRP A 96 -0.43 -14.99 -12.71
N MET A 97 -1.16 -13.88 -12.72
CA MET A 97 -2.59 -13.87 -12.33
C MET A 97 -3.42 -14.81 -13.22
N PHE A 98 -3.17 -14.83 -14.53
CA PHE A 98 -3.85 -15.73 -15.46
C PHE A 98 -3.51 -17.19 -15.19
N GLU A 99 -2.23 -17.51 -14.99
CA GLU A 99 -1.79 -18.86 -14.65
C GLU A 99 -2.41 -19.33 -13.33
N THR A 100 -2.33 -18.54 -12.26
CA THR A 100 -2.92 -18.87 -10.95
C THR A 100 -4.44 -19.10 -11.03
N ASN A 101 -5.15 -18.34 -11.86
CA ASN A 101 -6.59 -18.56 -12.08
C ASN A 101 -6.89 -19.87 -12.82
N GLN A 102 -6.02 -20.27 -13.75
CA GLN A 102 -6.18 -21.53 -14.50
C GLN A 102 -5.79 -22.75 -13.67
N THR A 103 -4.77 -22.64 -12.82
CA THR A 103 -4.25 -23.76 -12.02
C THR A 103 -5.05 -24.00 -10.74
N HIS A 104 -5.71 -22.97 -10.19
CA HIS A 104 -6.50 -23.07 -8.95
C HIS A 104 -7.97 -22.64 -9.09
N PRO A 105 -8.74 -23.13 -10.09
CA PRO A 105 -10.09 -22.63 -10.41
C PRO A 105 -11.13 -22.87 -9.30
N ASP A 106 -10.84 -23.77 -8.37
CA ASP A 106 -11.67 -24.09 -7.20
C ASP A 106 -11.61 -23.03 -6.09
N LEU A 107 -10.53 -22.26 -6.06
CA LEU A 107 -10.23 -21.27 -5.02
C LEU A 107 -10.09 -19.85 -5.57
N VAL A 108 -9.72 -19.70 -6.84
CA VAL A 108 -9.37 -18.42 -7.47
C VAL A 108 -10.34 -18.12 -8.61
N ASP A 109 -10.77 -16.86 -8.68
CA ASP A 109 -11.50 -16.32 -9.82
C ASP A 109 -10.93 -14.94 -10.19
N MET A 110 -10.43 -14.82 -11.42
CA MET A 110 -9.84 -13.59 -11.95
C MET A 110 -10.86 -12.84 -12.80
N PHE A 111 -11.05 -11.56 -12.52
CA PHE A 111 -11.91 -10.68 -13.32
C PHE A 111 -11.36 -9.27 -13.37
N SER A 112 -11.88 -8.47 -14.30
CA SER A 112 -11.53 -7.05 -14.41
C SER A 112 -12.64 -6.15 -13.86
N VAL A 113 -12.28 -5.15 -13.05
CA VAL A 113 -13.21 -4.15 -12.51
C VAL A 113 -13.36 -2.91 -13.40
N GLY A 114 -12.49 -2.76 -14.40
CA GLY A 114 -12.45 -1.60 -15.30
C GLY A 114 -11.14 -1.52 -16.08
N LYS A 115 -10.85 -0.35 -16.63
CA LYS A 115 -9.60 -0.06 -17.32
C LYS A 115 -8.93 1.18 -16.74
N SER A 116 -7.60 1.23 -16.80
CA SER A 116 -6.79 2.39 -16.47
C SER A 116 -6.94 3.50 -17.52
N TYR A 117 -6.29 4.65 -17.28
CA TYR A 117 -6.30 5.76 -18.22
C TYR A 117 -5.71 5.39 -19.59
N GLU A 118 -4.60 4.64 -19.61
CA GLU A 118 -3.97 4.14 -20.84
C GLU A 118 -4.64 2.86 -21.37
N GLY A 119 -5.80 2.47 -20.84
CA GLY A 119 -6.63 1.39 -21.38
C GLY A 119 -6.28 -0.02 -20.91
N ARG A 120 -5.39 -0.16 -19.92
CA ARG A 120 -4.99 -1.47 -19.37
C ARG A 120 -6.06 -2.03 -18.44
N PRO A 121 -6.35 -3.33 -18.48
CA PRO A 121 -7.34 -3.93 -17.60
C PRO A 121 -6.91 -3.86 -16.12
N LEU A 122 -7.87 -3.58 -15.26
CA LEU A 122 -7.70 -3.54 -13.81
C LEU A 122 -8.15 -4.89 -13.23
N TYR A 123 -7.21 -5.80 -13.02
CA TYR A 123 -7.52 -7.17 -12.59
C TYR A 123 -7.59 -7.32 -11.08
N VAL A 124 -8.48 -8.21 -10.64
CA VAL A 124 -8.69 -8.61 -9.26
C VAL A 124 -8.77 -10.14 -9.21
N LEU A 125 -8.13 -10.73 -8.21
CA LEU A 125 -8.29 -12.14 -7.85
C LEU A 125 -9.26 -12.24 -6.68
N GLN A 126 -10.38 -12.95 -6.86
CA GLN A 126 -11.21 -13.39 -5.75
C GLN A 126 -10.69 -14.75 -5.25
N LEU A 127 -10.21 -14.79 -4.02
CA LEU A 127 -9.83 -16.01 -3.31
C LEU A 127 -10.93 -16.46 -2.36
N GLY A 128 -11.22 -17.75 -2.31
CA GLY A 128 -12.11 -18.36 -1.33
C GLY A 128 -12.89 -19.54 -1.90
N LYS A 129 -13.18 -20.55 -1.08
CA LYS A 129 -13.90 -21.74 -1.55
C LYS A 129 -15.31 -21.38 -2.02
N ARG A 130 -15.78 -21.93 -3.14
CA ARG A 130 -17.15 -21.74 -3.65
C ARG A 130 -18.18 -22.58 -2.85
N SER A 131 -18.16 -22.50 -1.52
CA SER A 131 -18.97 -23.35 -0.65
C SER A 131 -20.34 -22.77 -0.28
N ARG A 132 -20.50 -21.44 -0.30
CA ARG A 132 -21.75 -20.77 0.08
C ARG A 132 -22.00 -19.52 -0.75
N PRO A 133 -23.25 -19.24 -1.14
CA PRO A 133 -23.60 -17.94 -1.69
C PRO A 133 -23.44 -16.88 -0.59
N GLN A 134 -22.82 -15.75 -0.92
CA GLN A 134 -22.73 -14.54 -0.07
C GLN A 134 -21.82 -14.59 1.17
N LYS A 135 -20.58 -15.08 1.04
CA LYS A 135 -19.55 -14.89 2.07
C LYS A 135 -19.27 -13.40 2.36
N LYS A 136 -18.90 -13.09 3.60
CA LYS A 136 -18.26 -11.82 3.95
C LYS A 136 -16.96 -11.70 3.14
N ALA A 137 -16.52 -10.48 2.86
CA ALA A 137 -15.33 -10.27 2.05
C ALA A 137 -14.34 -9.28 2.67
N VAL A 138 -13.08 -9.46 2.31
CA VAL A 138 -11.98 -8.53 2.57
C VAL A 138 -11.51 -8.03 1.23
N TRP A 139 -11.38 -6.71 1.08
CA TRP A 139 -10.72 -6.10 -0.06
C TRP A 139 -9.26 -5.78 0.31
N ILE A 140 -8.32 -6.19 -0.53
CA ILE A 140 -6.90 -5.89 -0.41
C ILE A 140 -6.44 -5.28 -1.74
N ASP A 141 -5.95 -4.05 -1.72
CA ASP A 141 -5.27 -3.46 -2.88
C ASP A 141 -3.82 -3.09 -2.56
N CYS A 142 -3.00 -3.18 -3.60
CA CYS A 142 -1.58 -2.89 -3.57
C CYS A 142 -1.21 -2.00 -4.75
N GLY A 143 -0.09 -1.26 -4.65
CA GLY A 143 0.45 -0.50 -5.78
C GLY A 143 -0.44 0.67 -6.21
N VAL A 144 -1.09 1.34 -5.26
CA VAL A 144 -1.79 2.62 -5.50
C VAL A 144 -0.78 3.69 -5.91
N HIS A 145 0.36 3.73 -5.24
CA HIS A 145 1.51 4.53 -5.65
C HIS A 145 2.52 3.66 -6.41
N ALA A 146 2.95 4.13 -7.57
CA ALA A 146 3.72 3.32 -8.52
C ALA A 146 5.10 2.87 -8.00
N ARG A 147 5.82 3.72 -7.28
CA ARG A 147 7.16 3.44 -6.75
C ARG A 147 7.23 2.46 -5.58
N GLU A 148 6.10 2.11 -4.96
CA GLU A 148 6.01 1.29 -3.74
C GLU A 148 5.99 -0.22 -4.10
N TRP A 149 7.07 -0.71 -4.72
CA TRP A 149 7.13 -2.05 -5.33
C TRP A 149 6.91 -3.22 -4.35
N ILE A 150 7.19 -3.04 -3.06
CA ILE A 150 6.94 -4.05 -2.03
C ILE A 150 5.44 -4.32 -1.82
N GLY A 151 4.56 -3.35 -2.13
CA GLY A 151 3.12 -3.54 -2.06
C GLY A 151 2.63 -4.63 -3.03
N PRO A 152 2.83 -4.47 -4.36
CA PRO A 152 2.50 -5.51 -5.32
C PRO A 152 3.16 -6.86 -5.03
N ALA A 153 4.41 -6.89 -4.56
CA ALA A 153 5.08 -8.13 -4.16
C ALA A 153 4.34 -8.82 -3.00
N PHE A 154 3.90 -8.06 -1.99
CA PHE A 154 3.10 -8.59 -0.89
C PHE A 154 1.74 -9.15 -1.37
N CYS A 155 1.02 -8.47 -2.26
CA CYS A 155 -0.25 -9.00 -2.77
C CYS A 155 -0.07 -10.35 -3.49
N GLN A 156 1.03 -10.53 -4.24
CA GLN A 156 1.36 -11.81 -4.87
C GLN A 156 1.70 -12.88 -3.84
N TRP A 157 2.51 -12.53 -2.84
CA TRP A 157 2.84 -13.41 -1.72
C TRP A 157 1.60 -13.85 -0.93
N PHE A 158 0.67 -12.92 -0.68
CA PHE A 158 -0.59 -13.21 0.00
C PHE A 158 -1.39 -14.29 -0.75
N VAL A 159 -1.51 -14.15 -2.07
CA VAL A 159 -2.22 -15.12 -2.92
C VAL A 159 -1.52 -16.48 -2.88
N LYS A 160 -0.19 -16.52 -3.06
CA LYS A 160 0.62 -17.74 -2.98
C LYS A 160 0.37 -18.48 -1.67
N GLU A 161 0.55 -17.80 -0.54
CA GLU A 161 0.43 -18.40 0.78
C GLU A 161 -1.02 -18.80 1.10
N ALA A 162 -2.01 -18.03 0.65
CA ALA A 162 -3.42 -18.38 0.83
C ALA A 162 -3.77 -19.70 0.13
N ILE A 163 -3.27 -19.90 -1.11
CA ILE A 163 -3.48 -21.12 -1.88
C ILE A 163 -2.68 -22.29 -1.29
N SER A 164 -1.38 -22.09 -1.06
CA SER A 164 -0.47 -23.16 -0.63
C SER A 164 -0.78 -23.68 0.78
N SER A 165 -1.25 -22.81 1.67
CA SER A 165 -1.55 -23.18 3.06
C SER A 165 -3.01 -23.59 3.31
N TYR A 166 -3.91 -23.47 2.32
CA TYR A 166 -5.34 -23.73 2.51
C TYR A 166 -5.66 -25.12 3.09
N GLN A 167 -4.90 -26.15 2.75
CA GLN A 167 -5.14 -27.53 3.23
C GLN A 167 -4.34 -27.92 4.48
N TYR A 168 -3.40 -27.07 4.93
CA TYR A 168 -2.43 -27.41 5.97
C TYR A 168 -2.49 -26.48 7.19
N ASP A 169 -2.82 -25.21 6.96
CA ASP A 169 -2.99 -24.21 8.01
C ASP A 169 -4.47 -24.02 8.33
N SER A 170 -4.92 -24.59 9.44
CA SER A 170 -6.31 -24.50 9.92
C SER A 170 -6.86 -23.08 10.01
N VAL A 171 -6.01 -22.07 10.23
CA VAL A 171 -6.43 -20.66 10.21
C VAL A 171 -6.76 -20.25 8.78
N MET A 172 -5.87 -20.50 7.82
CA MET A 172 -6.11 -20.16 6.42
C MET A 172 -7.29 -20.94 5.83
N THR A 173 -7.42 -22.24 6.15
CA THR A 173 -8.59 -23.05 5.78
C THR A 173 -9.88 -22.37 6.21
N ARG A 174 -9.97 -22.03 7.50
CA ARG A 174 -11.16 -21.37 8.06
C ARG A 174 -11.42 -20.00 7.43
N LEU A 175 -10.37 -19.23 7.13
CA LEU A 175 -10.50 -17.94 6.47
C LEU A 175 -11.09 -18.09 5.06
N LEU A 176 -10.53 -18.94 4.20
CA LEU A 176 -11.02 -19.14 2.83
C LEU A 176 -12.38 -19.87 2.77
N ASP A 177 -12.73 -20.62 3.81
CA ASP A 177 -14.04 -21.25 3.95
C ASP A 177 -15.15 -20.28 4.35
N GLN A 178 -14.81 -19.20 5.07
CA GLN A 178 -15.80 -18.25 5.61
C GLN A 178 -15.77 -16.86 4.96
N LEU A 179 -14.65 -16.48 4.33
CA LEU A 179 -14.43 -15.19 3.69
C LEU A 179 -14.09 -15.37 2.21
N ASN A 180 -14.37 -14.32 1.43
CA ASN A 180 -13.72 -14.08 0.15
C ASN A 180 -12.68 -12.97 0.32
N PHE A 181 -11.51 -13.12 -0.29
CA PHE A 181 -10.52 -12.04 -0.40
C PHE A 181 -10.51 -11.54 -1.84
N TYR A 182 -10.81 -10.26 -2.05
CA TYR A 182 -10.62 -9.59 -3.33
C TYR A 182 -9.26 -8.91 -3.29
N VAL A 183 -8.29 -9.47 -4.01
CA VAL A 183 -6.90 -9.00 -4.05
C VAL A 183 -6.65 -8.32 -5.38
N MET A 184 -6.28 -7.04 -5.35
CA MET A 184 -5.85 -6.25 -6.51
C MET A 184 -4.34 -5.99 -6.41
N PRO A 185 -3.48 -6.81 -7.09
CA PRO A 185 -2.04 -6.71 -6.92
C PRO A 185 -1.43 -5.38 -7.38
N VAL A 186 -2.00 -4.76 -8.41
CA VAL A 186 -1.54 -3.47 -8.93
C VAL A 186 -2.75 -2.58 -9.21
N PHE A 187 -2.99 -1.59 -8.36
CA PHE A 187 -4.05 -0.61 -8.51
C PHE A 187 -3.76 0.38 -9.64
N ASN A 188 -2.58 1.03 -9.59
CA ASN A 188 -2.13 2.01 -10.56
C ASN A 188 -1.24 1.34 -11.62
N VAL A 189 -1.86 0.55 -12.51
CA VAL A 189 -1.15 -0.25 -13.51
C VAL A 189 -0.30 0.60 -14.47
N ASP A 190 -0.78 1.79 -14.84
CA ASP A 190 -0.06 2.68 -15.76
C ASP A 190 1.16 3.29 -15.09
N GLY A 191 1.00 3.80 -13.86
CA GLY A 191 2.09 4.34 -13.07
C GLY A 191 3.12 3.26 -12.74
N TYR A 192 2.68 2.06 -12.35
CA TYR A 192 3.59 0.96 -12.03
C TYR A 192 4.48 0.63 -13.22
N ARG A 193 3.89 0.40 -14.40
CA ARG A 193 4.66 0.17 -15.64
C ARG A 193 5.60 1.32 -15.99
N PHE A 194 5.19 2.57 -15.78
CA PHE A 194 6.04 3.74 -15.99
C PHE A 194 7.24 3.76 -15.04
N SER A 195 7.08 3.26 -13.81
CA SER A 195 8.19 3.14 -12.85
C SER A 195 9.23 2.09 -13.23
N TRP A 196 8.85 1.09 -14.02
CA TRP A 196 9.78 0.10 -14.58
C TRP A 196 10.54 0.59 -15.80
N THR A 197 9.96 1.52 -16.57
CA THR A 197 10.41 1.83 -17.94
C THR A 197 10.94 3.24 -18.11
N THR A 198 10.63 4.17 -17.19
CA THR A 198 10.98 5.59 -17.38
C THR A 198 11.40 6.28 -16.09
N ASP A 199 10.57 6.27 -15.04
CA ASP A 199 10.89 6.96 -13.77
C ASP A 199 10.57 6.08 -12.56
N ARG A 200 11.61 5.46 -11.99
CA ARG A 200 11.52 4.56 -10.82
C ARG A 200 10.84 5.20 -9.61
N PHE A 201 10.89 6.53 -9.48
CA PHE A 201 10.31 7.28 -8.37
C PHE A 201 8.95 7.90 -8.71
N TRP A 202 8.37 7.56 -9.86
CA TRP A 202 7.02 7.95 -10.20
C TRP A 202 6.00 7.41 -9.18
N ARG A 203 5.06 8.27 -8.78
CA ARG A 203 4.05 7.96 -7.76
C ARG A 203 2.63 7.90 -8.34
N LYS A 204 2.27 8.92 -9.10
CA LYS A 204 0.90 9.22 -9.55
C LYS A 204 0.39 8.26 -10.64
N THR A 205 -0.88 8.40 -11.03
CA THR A 205 -1.43 7.81 -12.27
C THR A 205 -0.73 8.38 -13.52
N ARG A 206 -1.22 8.06 -14.73
CA ARG A 206 -0.70 8.58 -16.01
C ARG A 206 -1.70 9.39 -16.82
N SER A 207 -2.79 9.83 -16.18
CA SER A 207 -3.77 10.71 -16.80
C SER A 207 -3.15 12.01 -17.34
N LYS A 208 -3.61 12.45 -18.51
CA LYS A 208 -3.14 13.71 -19.11
C LYS A 208 -3.89 14.88 -18.50
N ASN A 209 -3.17 15.94 -18.17
CA ASN A 209 -3.74 17.25 -17.97
C ASN A 209 -3.67 18.03 -19.30
N HIS A 210 -4.78 18.63 -19.75
CA HIS A 210 -4.80 19.38 -21.01
C HIS A 210 -4.20 20.78 -20.90
N LYS A 211 -4.14 21.34 -19.69
CA LYS A 211 -3.66 22.72 -19.43
C LYS A 211 -2.19 22.77 -19.02
N PHE A 212 -1.66 21.69 -18.46
CA PHE A 212 -0.29 21.61 -17.95
C PHE A 212 0.43 20.43 -18.61
N HIS A 213 1.75 20.57 -18.85
CA HIS A 213 2.59 19.46 -19.36
C HIS A 213 2.83 18.34 -18.32
N CYS A 214 2.34 18.51 -17.10
CA CYS A 214 2.40 17.54 -16.02
C CYS A 214 1.34 16.44 -16.17
N ARG A 215 1.64 15.26 -15.64
CA ARG A 215 0.79 14.06 -15.76
C ARG A 215 0.47 13.45 -14.41
N GLY A 216 -0.66 12.78 -14.37
CA GLY A 216 -1.07 11.95 -13.25
C GLY A 216 -1.66 12.71 -12.08
N VAL A 217 -2.47 11.98 -11.32
CA VAL A 217 -3.11 12.36 -10.07
C VAL A 217 -2.62 11.42 -8.98
N ASP A 218 -2.50 11.91 -7.74
CA ASP A 218 -2.32 11.02 -6.60
C ASP A 218 -3.63 10.26 -6.37
N ALA A 219 -3.63 8.96 -6.69
CA ALA A 219 -4.79 8.10 -6.56
C ALA A 219 -5.30 7.99 -5.12
N ASN A 220 -4.45 8.23 -4.11
CA ASN A 220 -4.84 8.27 -2.70
C ASN A 220 -5.15 9.68 -2.17
N ARG A 221 -5.41 10.63 -3.08
CA ARG A 221 -6.01 11.95 -2.83
C ARG A 221 -7.28 12.19 -3.66
N ASN A 222 -7.66 11.22 -4.49
CA ASN A 222 -8.72 11.39 -5.48
C ASN A 222 -10.08 10.82 -5.02
N TRP A 223 -10.20 10.22 -3.84
CA TRP A 223 -11.45 9.59 -3.40
C TRP A 223 -12.49 10.63 -2.96
N LYS A 224 -13.79 10.31 -3.13
CA LYS A 224 -14.92 11.19 -2.78
C LYS A 224 -15.17 11.29 -1.26
N VAL A 225 -14.18 11.74 -0.50
CA VAL A 225 -14.24 11.98 0.94
C VAL A 225 -13.37 13.18 1.28
N LYS A 226 -13.99 14.28 1.73
CA LYS A 226 -13.28 15.54 2.04
C LYS A 226 -12.20 15.83 1.00
N TRP A 227 -12.59 15.92 -0.27
CA TRP A 227 -11.65 15.85 -1.39
C TRP A 227 -10.92 17.19 -1.58
N CYS A 228 -9.61 17.10 -1.86
CA CYS A 228 -8.73 18.23 -2.15
C CYS A 228 -8.68 19.33 -1.07
N ASP A 229 -8.87 18.91 0.18
CA ASP A 229 -8.65 19.71 1.38
C ASP A 229 -7.19 19.53 1.86
N GLU A 230 -6.90 19.83 3.13
CA GLU A 230 -5.57 19.69 3.75
C GLU A 230 -4.83 18.37 3.40
N GLY A 231 -3.53 18.47 3.11
CA GLY A 231 -2.68 17.33 2.76
C GLY A 231 -2.84 16.81 1.32
N ALA A 232 -3.51 17.56 0.46
CA ALA A 232 -3.55 17.38 -1.00
C ALA A 232 -3.24 18.70 -1.72
N SER A 233 -2.89 18.64 -3.00
CA SER A 233 -2.69 19.83 -3.83
C SER A 233 -3.70 19.91 -4.97
N SER A 234 -4.11 21.11 -5.34
CA SER A 234 -4.87 21.38 -6.56
C SER A 234 -3.99 21.68 -7.77
N HIS A 235 -2.66 21.78 -7.59
CA HIS A 235 -1.72 22.06 -8.66
C HIS A 235 -1.32 20.78 -9.41
N PRO A 236 -1.56 20.67 -10.74
CA PRO A 236 -1.36 19.41 -11.48
C PRO A 236 0.07 18.85 -11.51
N CYS A 237 1.07 19.68 -11.27
CA CYS A 237 2.46 19.26 -11.23
C CYS A 237 2.90 18.67 -9.89
N ASP A 238 2.13 18.87 -8.82
CA ASP A 238 2.48 18.35 -7.51
C ASP A 238 2.29 16.83 -7.43
N ASP A 239 3.17 16.16 -6.68
CA ASP A 239 3.09 14.71 -6.46
C ASP A 239 1.85 14.31 -5.64
N THR A 240 1.23 15.25 -4.93
CA THR A 240 -0.03 15.08 -4.16
C THR A 240 -1.26 15.69 -4.84
N TYR A 241 -1.19 15.94 -6.16
CA TYR A 241 -2.31 16.50 -6.92
C TYR A 241 -3.57 15.64 -6.77
N CYS A 242 -4.67 16.25 -6.32
CA CYS A 242 -5.94 15.59 -5.98
C CYS A 242 -6.83 15.24 -7.20
N GLY A 243 -6.46 15.71 -8.40
CA GLY A 243 -7.23 15.58 -9.63
C GLY A 243 -8.15 16.78 -9.89
N PRO A 244 -8.87 16.80 -11.03
CA PRO A 244 -9.80 17.88 -11.35
C PRO A 244 -11.14 17.80 -10.58
N TYR A 245 -11.51 16.62 -10.08
CA TYR A 245 -12.71 16.36 -9.27
C TYR A 245 -12.58 14.98 -8.58
N PRO A 246 -13.37 14.67 -7.54
CA PRO A 246 -13.28 13.38 -6.88
C PRO A 246 -13.68 12.22 -7.80
N GLU A 247 -12.94 11.12 -7.73
CA GLU A 247 -13.04 9.93 -8.58
C GLU A 247 -12.84 10.27 -10.07
N SER A 248 -11.96 11.25 -10.38
CA SER A 248 -11.55 11.57 -11.75
C SER A 248 -10.76 10.46 -12.41
N GLU A 249 -9.94 9.76 -11.63
CA GLU A 249 -9.08 8.71 -12.16
C GLU A 249 -9.91 7.47 -12.47
N PRO A 250 -9.81 6.91 -13.69
CA PRO A 250 -10.60 5.74 -14.07
C PRO A 250 -10.31 4.52 -13.18
N GLU A 251 -9.09 4.41 -12.66
CA GLU A 251 -8.68 3.40 -11.67
C GLU A 251 -9.49 3.54 -10.37
N VAL A 252 -9.49 4.75 -9.80
CA VAL A 252 -10.23 5.08 -8.56
C VAL A 252 -11.73 4.88 -8.76
N LYS A 253 -12.26 5.38 -9.88
CA LYS A 253 -13.68 5.25 -10.22
C LYS A 253 -14.11 3.78 -10.37
N ALA A 254 -13.28 2.94 -10.99
CA ALA A 254 -13.57 1.51 -11.17
C ALA A 254 -13.64 0.78 -9.83
N VAL A 255 -12.65 0.98 -8.95
CA VAL A 255 -12.62 0.34 -7.63
C VAL A 255 -13.74 0.89 -6.74
N ALA A 256 -13.96 2.20 -6.71
CA ALA A 256 -15.06 2.80 -5.95
C ALA A 256 -16.43 2.26 -6.40
N LYS A 257 -16.64 2.07 -7.72
CA LYS A 257 -17.85 1.43 -8.26
C LYS A 257 -17.99 -0.01 -7.78
N PHE A 258 -16.92 -0.80 -7.82
CA PHE A 258 -16.91 -2.18 -7.34
C PHE A 258 -17.25 -2.26 -5.84
N LEU A 259 -16.56 -1.48 -5.01
CA LEU A 259 -16.75 -1.45 -3.56
C LEU A 259 -18.17 -1.00 -3.18
N ARG A 260 -18.72 0.04 -3.82
CA ARG A 260 -20.12 0.47 -3.61
C ARG A 260 -21.12 -0.65 -3.91
N LYS A 261 -20.92 -1.39 -5.01
CA LYS A 261 -21.78 -2.53 -5.39
C LYS A 261 -21.71 -3.67 -4.36
N HIS A 262 -20.58 -3.81 -3.68
CA HIS A 262 -20.29 -4.93 -2.77
C HIS A 262 -20.29 -4.57 -1.28
N LYS A 263 -20.63 -3.33 -0.91
CA LYS A 263 -20.50 -2.77 0.46
C LYS A 263 -21.17 -3.59 1.57
N LYS A 264 -22.24 -4.32 1.26
CA LYS A 264 -22.92 -5.18 2.25
C LYS A 264 -22.07 -6.41 2.63
N ARG A 265 -21.24 -6.90 1.71
CA ARG A 265 -20.41 -8.09 1.86
C ARG A 265 -19.01 -7.75 2.36
N ILE A 266 -18.41 -6.66 1.87
CA ILE A 266 -17.06 -6.25 2.24
C ILE A 266 -17.06 -5.72 3.68
N LYS A 267 -16.31 -6.39 4.56
CA LYS A 267 -16.20 -6.05 5.98
C LYS A 267 -14.85 -5.46 6.36
N ALA A 268 -13.82 -5.69 5.56
CA ALA A 268 -12.55 -5.00 5.69
C ALA A 268 -12.03 -4.49 4.35
N TYR A 269 -11.37 -3.33 4.40
CA TYR A 269 -10.61 -2.72 3.32
C TYR A 269 -9.17 -2.53 3.79
N ILE A 270 -8.20 -3.10 3.08
CA ILE A 270 -6.79 -3.03 3.41
C ILE A 270 -6.05 -2.49 2.18
N SER A 271 -5.42 -1.34 2.31
CA SER A 271 -4.56 -0.78 1.26
C SER A 271 -3.10 -0.91 1.68
N ILE A 272 -2.26 -1.46 0.79
CA ILE A 272 -0.86 -1.75 1.07
C ILE A 272 0.01 -0.72 0.37
N HIS A 273 0.76 0.02 1.19
CA HIS A 273 1.70 1.07 0.84
C HIS A 273 3.09 0.78 1.39
N ALA A 274 4.05 1.63 1.02
CA ALA A 274 5.34 1.71 1.67
C ALA A 274 5.83 3.16 1.61
N TYR A 275 6.76 3.60 2.44
CA TYR A 275 7.39 2.92 3.57
C TYR A 275 7.11 3.73 4.83
N ALA A 276 7.19 3.10 6.01
CA ALA A 276 7.32 3.76 7.32
C ALA A 276 7.19 2.77 8.50
N GLN A 277 6.82 1.51 8.24
CA GLN A 277 6.44 0.53 9.25
C GLN A 277 5.27 1.02 10.13
N MET A 278 4.14 1.30 9.49
CA MET A 278 2.91 1.75 10.17
C MET A 278 1.69 0.94 9.76
N LEU A 279 0.74 0.78 10.69
CA LEU A 279 -0.61 0.28 10.44
C LEU A 279 -1.61 1.37 10.81
N LEU A 280 -2.12 2.06 9.80
CA LEU A 280 -2.98 3.23 9.94
C LEU A 280 -4.44 2.84 9.78
N TYR A 281 -5.33 3.57 10.42
CA TYR A 281 -6.77 3.49 10.20
C TYR A 281 -7.40 4.90 10.23
N PRO A 282 -8.67 5.06 9.80
CA PRO A 282 -9.34 6.36 9.80
C PRO A 282 -9.39 7.07 11.16
N TYR A 283 -9.44 8.40 11.22
CA TYR A 283 -9.49 9.31 10.07
C TYR A 283 -8.11 9.80 9.63
N SER A 284 -7.92 9.95 8.32
CA SER A 284 -6.80 10.70 7.72
C SER A 284 -7.13 12.18 7.61
N TYR A 285 -8.34 12.56 7.19
CA TYR A 285 -8.68 13.95 6.89
C TYR A 285 -8.99 14.85 8.10
N LYS A 286 -9.02 14.30 9.32
CA LYS A 286 -9.30 15.07 10.55
C LYS A 286 -8.78 14.38 11.81
N TYR A 287 -8.54 15.19 12.84
CA TYR A 287 -8.31 14.74 14.20
C TYR A 287 -9.65 14.42 14.89
N ALA A 288 -10.09 13.18 14.77
CA ALA A 288 -11.27 12.69 15.48
C ALA A 288 -11.20 11.18 15.66
N THR A 289 -11.85 10.68 16.71
CA THR A 289 -12.05 9.26 16.91
C THR A 289 -13.10 8.71 15.93
N ILE A 290 -12.96 7.43 15.60
CA ILE A 290 -13.94 6.70 14.80
C ILE A 290 -15.02 6.06 15.69
N PRO A 291 -16.29 5.95 15.24
CA PRO A 291 -17.37 5.37 16.03
C PRO A 291 -17.10 3.98 16.64
N ASN A 292 -16.39 3.10 15.95
CA ASN A 292 -16.05 1.74 16.42
C ASN A 292 -14.57 1.62 16.85
N PHE A 293 -14.03 2.68 17.46
CA PHE A 293 -12.61 2.78 17.87
C PHE A 293 -12.09 1.53 18.59
N SER A 294 -12.74 1.09 19.68
CA SER A 294 -12.29 -0.06 20.48
C SER A 294 -12.06 -1.33 19.63
N CYS A 295 -12.95 -1.60 18.68
CA CYS A 295 -12.85 -2.72 17.74
C CYS A 295 -11.66 -2.60 16.78
N VAL A 296 -11.49 -1.42 16.18
CA VAL A 296 -10.48 -1.17 15.15
C VAL A 296 -9.09 -1.09 15.77
N GLU A 297 -8.99 -0.42 16.92
CA GLU A 297 -7.73 -0.31 17.68
C GLU A 297 -7.26 -1.67 18.18
N SER A 298 -8.15 -2.48 18.76
CA SER A 298 -7.81 -3.84 19.17
C SER A 298 -7.40 -4.71 17.97
N ALA A 299 -8.07 -4.57 16.82
CA ALA A 299 -7.67 -5.28 15.60
C ALA A 299 -6.28 -4.83 15.10
N ALA A 300 -5.98 -3.53 15.13
CA ALA A 300 -4.68 -2.98 14.76
C ALA A 300 -3.57 -3.48 15.71
N GLN A 301 -3.81 -3.44 17.02
CA GLN A 301 -2.88 -3.93 18.04
C GLN A 301 -2.58 -5.42 17.84
N ASN A 302 -3.61 -6.25 17.69
CA ASN A 302 -3.44 -7.69 17.45
C ASN A 302 -2.65 -7.95 16.15
N ALA A 303 -2.87 -7.15 15.11
CA ALA A 303 -2.15 -7.25 13.85
C ALA A 303 -0.67 -6.92 13.99
N VAL A 304 -0.31 -5.82 14.65
CA VAL A 304 1.11 -5.48 14.87
C VAL A 304 1.80 -6.44 15.84
N THR A 305 1.10 -7.00 16.82
CA THR A 305 1.65 -8.07 17.69
C THR A 305 1.94 -9.34 16.88
N ALA A 306 1.03 -9.75 16.00
CA ALA A 306 1.22 -10.90 15.12
C ALA A 306 2.35 -10.66 14.09
N LEU A 307 2.49 -9.43 13.60
CA LEU A 307 3.59 -9.02 12.74
C LEU A 307 4.93 -9.12 13.49
N TYR A 308 5.00 -8.51 14.68
CA TYR A 308 6.19 -8.49 15.52
C TYR A 308 6.69 -9.90 15.85
N SER A 309 5.79 -10.87 16.03
CA SER A 309 6.17 -12.25 16.35
C SER A 309 6.93 -12.99 15.24
N ALA A 310 6.97 -12.46 14.00
CA ALA A 310 7.73 -13.09 12.92
C ALA A 310 9.23 -12.85 13.05
N TYR A 311 9.63 -11.59 13.19
CA TYR A 311 11.03 -11.16 13.11
C TYR A 311 11.39 -10.02 14.09
N GLY A 312 10.51 -9.66 15.01
CA GLY A 312 10.73 -8.58 15.99
C GLY A 312 10.66 -7.16 15.41
N VAL A 313 10.09 -6.98 14.21
CA VAL A 313 9.97 -5.66 13.59
C VAL A 313 8.80 -4.89 14.18
N ARG A 314 9.09 -3.66 14.62
CA ARG A 314 8.13 -2.79 15.29
C ARG A 314 7.40 -1.93 14.28
N TYR A 315 6.08 -2.06 14.25
CA TYR A 315 5.19 -1.16 13.52
C TYR A 315 4.46 -0.24 14.50
N ARG A 316 4.34 1.04 14.14
CA ARG A 316 3.42 1.96 14.83
C ARG A 316 2.00 1.70 14.32
N TYR A 317 0.99 1.97 15.12
CA TYR A 317 -0.40 1.91 14.67
C TYR A 317 -1.20 3.06 15.29
N GLY A 318 -2.32 3.41 14.66
CA GLY A 318 -3.21 4.46 15.14
C GLY A 318 -3.96 5.19 14.03
N PRO A 319 -4.71 6.25 14.35
CA PRO A 319 -5.38 7.08 13.36
C PRO A 319 -4.35 7.71 12.41
N ALA A 320 -4.62 7.69 11.11
CA ALA A 320 -3.70 8.19 10.09
C ALA A 320 -3.31 9.67 10.30
N SER A 321 -4.26 10.51 10.73
CA SER A 321 -4.03 11.93 11.01
C SER A 321 -2.99 12.19 12.12
N THR A 322 -3.01 11.38 13.19
CA THR A 322 -2.11 11.53 14.35
C THR A 322 -0.82 10.74 14.22
N THR A 323 -0.87 9.57 13.57
CA THR A 323 0.29 8.67 13.46
C THR A 323 1.20 9.05 12.30
N LEU A 324 0.63 9.59 11.22
CA LEU A 324 1.32 9.99 10.00
C LEU A 324 1.20 11.51 9.77
N TYR A 325 0.11 11.97 9.14
CA TYR A 325 -0.25 13.38 8.97
C TYR A 325 -1.69 13.50 8.42
N VAL A 326 -2.29 14.68 8.53
CA VAL A 326 -3.61 14.96 7.96
C VAL A 326 -3.56 14.90 6.44
N SER A 327 -4.45 14.10 5.85
CA SER A 327 -4.59 14.03 4.40
C SER A 327 -6.02 13.80 3.96
N SER A 328 -6.40 14.53 2.92
CA SER A 328 -7.74 14.54 2.36
C SER A 328 -7.86 13.56 1.18
N GLY A 329 -9.08 13.09 0.88
CA GLY A 329 -9.32 12.21 -0.29
C GLY A 329 -8.67 10.82 -0.24
N SER A 330 -8.40 10.26 0.95
CA SER A 330 -7.80 8.92 1.10
C SER A 330 -8.79 7.76 0.89
N SER A 331 -8.28 6.61 0.47
CA SER A 331 -9.09 5.42 0.20
C SER A 331 -9.69 4.82 1.47
N ILE A 332 -8.93 4.77 2.57
CA ILE A 332 -9.38 4.20 3.85
C ILE A 332 -10.51 5.04 4.48
N ASP A 333 -10.45 6.37 4.38
CA ASP A 333 -11.51 7.25 4.87
C ASP A 333 -12.78 7.10 4.02
N TRP A 334 -12.61 6.94 2.71
CA TRP A 334 -13.72 6.72 1.80
C TRP A 334 -14.38 5.37 2.07
N ALA A 335 -13.60 4.31 2.23
CA ALA A 335 -14.10 2.96 2.52
C ALA A 335 -14.90 2.94 3.82
N TYR A 336 -14.35 3.56 4.87
CA TYR A 336 -15.00 3.67 6.16
C TYR A 336 -16.30 4.48 6.11
N ARG A 337 -16.27 5.66 5.46
CA ARG A 337 -17.47 6.49 5.26
C ARG A 337 -18.55 5.79 4.44
N ASN A 338 -18.17 4.86 3.55
CA ASN A 338 -19.11 4.08 2.74
C ASN A 338 -19.58 2.77 3.42
N GLY A 339 -19.33 2.62 4.73
CA GLY A 339 -19.90 1.55 5.56
C GLY A 339 -19.07 0.28 5.63
N ILE A 340 -17.78 0.32 5.27
CA ILE A 340 -16.84 -0.78 5.54
C ILE A 340 -16.26 -0.56 6.95
N PRO A 341 -16.59 -1.41 7.94
CA PRO A 341 -16.33 -1.11 9.35
C PRO A 341 -14.84 -1.20 9.75
N TYR A 342 -14.03 -1.94 9.00
CA TYR A 342 -12.59 -2.05 9.23
C TYR A 342 -11.85 -1.55 8.00
N ALA A 343 -11.16 -0.42 8.11
CA ALA A 343 -10.37 0.13 7.01
C ALA A 343 -8.94 0.40 7.51
N PHE A 344 -7.96 -0.18 6.84
CA PHE A 344 -6.56 -0.11 7.24
C PHE A 344 -5.66 0.26 6.06
N ALA A 345 -4.61 1.02 6.33
CA ALA A 345 -3.49 1.21 5.42
C ALA A 345 -2.20 0.70 6.08
N PHE A 346 -1.49 -0.19 5.40
CA PHE A 346 -0.15 -0.60 5.83
C PHE A 346 0.88 0.27 5.13
N GLU A 347 1.80 0.85 5.88
CA GLU A 347 3.06 1.39 5.36
C GLU A 347 4.15 0.36 5.69
N LEU A 348 4.55 -0.44 4.71
CA LEU A 348 5.49 -1.56 4.92
C LEU A 348 6.92 -1.07 5.21
N ARG A 349 7.86 -2.03 5.25
CA ARG A 349 9.28 -1.73 5.42
C ARG A 349 9.81 -0.79 4.33
N ASP A 350 10.85 -0.03 4.61
CA ASP A 350 11.54 0.12 5.91
C ASP A 350 11.19 1.46 6.59
N THR A 351 12.12 2.04 7.35
CA THR A 351 11.95 3.37 7.96
C THR A 351 12.73 4.46 7.22
N GLY A 352 13.16 4.19 5.97
CA GLY A 352 13.81 5.14 5.09
C GLY A 352 15.29 4.88 4.78
N TYR A 353 15.86 3.76 5.24
CA TYR A 353 17.24 3.43 4.89
C TYR A 353 17.36 3.09 3.40
N PHE A 354 16.52 2.18 2.94
CA PHE A 354 16.29 1.89 1.52
C PHE A 354 15.08 2.64 0.97
N GLY A 355 14.10 2.95 1.83
CA GLY A 355 12.84 3.58 1.41
C GLY A 355 12.15 2.74 0.33
N PHE A 356 11.91 3.35 -0.83
CA PHE A 356 11.26 2.65 -1.96
C PHE A 356 12.17 1.67 -2.71
N LEU A 357 13.49 1.69 -2.46
CA LEU A 357 14.46 0.78 -3.08
C LEU A 357 14.77 -0.42 -2.17
N LEU A 358 13.78 -0.90 -1.42
CA LEU A 358 13.90 -2.06 -0.54
C LEU A 358 14.47 -3.28 -1.30
N PRO A 359 15.61 -3.86 -0.89
CA PRO A 359 16.23 -4.99 -1.59
C PRO A 359 15.34 -6.23 -1.70
N GLU A 360 15.52 -7.01 -2.76
CA GLU A 360 14.76 -8.25 -3.01
C GLU A 360 14.92 -9.27 -1.87
N SER A 361 16.09 -9.33 -1.22
CA SER A 361 16.33 -10.16 -0.04
C SER A 361 15.44 -9.82 1.17
N LEU A 362 14.80 -8.65 1.18
CA LEU A 362 13.86 -8.24 2.21
C LEU A 362 12.39 -8.47 1.82
N ILE A 363 12.09 -8.98 0.61
CA ILE A 363 10.72 -9.29 0.19
C ILE A 363 10.13 -10.38 1.07
N ASN A 364 10.77 -11.55 1.17
CA ASN A 364 10.30 -12.66 2.00
C ASN A 364 10.03 -12.24 3.47
N PRO A 365 10.98 -11.65 4.22
CA PRO A 365 10.71 -11.29 5.62
C PRO A 365 9.59 -10.24 5.75
N THR A 366 9.53 -9.25 4.84
CA THR A 366 8.46 -8.23 4.85
C THR A 366 7.09 -8.84 4.54
N CYS A 367 7.01 -9.75 3.58
CA CYS A 367 5.75 -10.39 3.22
C CYS A 367 5.27 -11.38 4.29
N THR A 368 6.19 -12.14 4.89
CA THR A 368 5.89 -13.12 5.94
C THR A 368 5.35 -12.44 7.21
N GLU A 369 5.95 -11.34 7.67
CA GLU A 369 5.43 -10.60 8.82
C GLU A 369 4.08 -9.94 8.53
N THR A 370 3.91 -9.37 7.34
CA THR A 370 2.66 -8.72 6.91
C THR A 370 1.52 -9.73 6.76
N MET A 371 1.81 -10.94 6.28
CA MET A 371 0.83 -12.02 6.19
C MET A 371 0.26 -12.37 7.57
N ARG A 372 1.08 -12.39 8.63
CA ARG A 372 0.59 -12.61 10.00
C ARG A 372 -0.37 -11.51 10.43
N ALA A 373 -0.05 -10.25 10.15
CA ALA A 373 -0.90 -9.11 10.45
C ALA A 373 -2.26 -9.20 9.74
N VAL A 374 -2.26 -9.48 8.43
CA VAL A 374 -3.48 -9.60 7.63
C VAL A 374 -4.33 -10.79 8.08
N LYS A 375 -3.72 -11.93 8.41
CA LYS A 375 -4.44 -13.08 8.98
C LYS A 375 -5.07 -12.76 10.34
N ALA A 376 -4.39 -11.97 11.18
CA ALA A 376 -4.93 -11.53 12.47
C ALA A 376 -6.17 -10.65 12.29
N ILE A 377 -6.10 -9.66 11.39
CA ILE A 377 -7.26 -8.81 11.03
C ILE A 377 -8.41 -9.68 10.51
N ALA A 378 -8.15 -10.53 9.52
CA ALA A 378 -9.17 -11.36 8.89
C ALA A 378 -9.81 -12.34 9.89
N SER A 379 -9.02 -12.92 10.79
CA SER A 379 -9.51 -13.79 11.86
C SER A 379 -10.39 -13.04 12.85
N GLY A 380 -10.07 -11.77 13.14
CA GLY A 380 -10.90 -10.88 13.95
C GLY A 380 -12.29 -10.65 13.36
N LEU A 381 -12.43 -10.58 12.03
CA LEU A 381 -13.72 -10.38 11.35
C LEU A 381 -14.70 -11.57 11.47
N LEU A 382 -14.18 -12.76 11.80
CA LEU A 382 -14.98 -13.95 12.08
C LEU A 382 -15.55 -13.94 13.50
N LYS A 383 -14.96 -13.15 14.40
CA LYS A 383 -15.47 -12.92 15.75
C LYS A 383 -16.46 -11.75 15.73
N LYS A 384 -17.47 -11.78 16.60
CA LYS A 384 -18.32 -10.60 16.82
C LYS A 384 -17.48 -9.58 17.59
N CYS A 385 -17.40 -8.34 17.11
CA CYS A 385 -16.85 -7.29 17.95
C CYS A 385 -17.92 -6.86 18.95
N GLU A 386 -17.58 -6.93 20.22
CA GLU A 386 -18.38 -6.33 21.30
C GLU A 386 -18.04 -4.85 21.35
N THR A 387 -19.03 -3.99 21.14
CA THR A 387 -18.87 -2.55 21.34
C THR A 387 -18.92 -2.23 22.84
N ASP A 388 -18.44 -1.06 23.26
CA ASP A 388 -18.55 -0.65 24.67
C ASP A 388 -20.01 -0.59 25.15
N ARG A 389 -20.97 -0.36 24.23
CA ARG A 389 -22.42 -0.50 24.47
C ARG A 389 -22.86 -1.94 24.74
N ASP A 390 -22.20 -2.93 24.14
CA ASP A 390 -22.49 -4.36 24.37
C ASP A 390 -21.84 -4.84 25.68
N ARG A 391 -20.71 -4.26 26.09
CA ARG A 391 -20.02 -4.58 27.35
C ARG A 391 -20.65 -3.92 28.58
N PHE A 392 -21.19 -2.71 28.42
CA PHE A 392 -21.86 -1.97 29.48
C PHE A 392 -23.25 -1.51 29.01
N PRO A 393 -24.23 -2.42 28.91
CA PRO A 393 -25.57 -2.09 28.40
C PRO A 393 -26.40 -1.20 29.34
N TYR A 394 -25.89 -0.90 30.54
CA TYR A 394 -26.59 -0.16 31.60
C TYR A 394 -25.88 1.14 32.01
N ILE A 395 -24.93 1.62 31.21
CA ILE A 395 -24.32 2.96 31.35
C ILE A 395 -24.83 3.86 30.24
#